data_AF-B5DLN4-F1
#
_entry.id   AF-B5DLN4-F1
#
_cell.length_a   1.000
_cell.length_b   1.000
_cell.length_c   1.000
_cell.angle_alpha   90.00
_cell.angle_beta   90.00
_cell.angle_gamma   90.00
#
_symmetry.space_group_name_H-M   'P 1'
#
loop_
_entity.id
_entity.type
_entity.pdbx_description
1 polymer ?
#
loop_
_entity_poly.entity_id
_entity_poly.type
_entity_poly.pdbx_seq_one_letter_code
_entity_poly.pdbx_strand_id
1 'polypeptide(L)'
;MSKLAQSHFQSPRFSTLHMKADYTYTPFLKKPIHLSNVTLEHGIWAKLWLKTKSNEKMLADLRECSPKVSLDIDIHPGGVLYLESNGPVFVTLVGCMRELEHGKGAFRMEDCFITATKWVKCEVQNNNPFA
;
A
#
# COMPACT_ATOMS: atom_id res chain seq x y z
N MET A 1 -10.32 -39.06 -25.14
CA MET A 1 -9.33 -38.78 -24.09
C MET A 1 -9.19 -37.28 -23.96
N SER A 2 -9.68 -36.71 -22.86
CA SER A 2 -9.78 -35.26 -22.64
C SER A 2 -8.41 -34.71 -22.23
N LYS A 3 -7.84 -33.79 -23.03
CA LYS A 3 -6.67 -33.00 -22.62
C LYS A 3 -7.10 -32.08 -21.48
N LEU A 4 -6.82 -32.48 -20.25
CA LEU A 4 -6.83 -31.60 -19.09
C LEU A 4 -5.79 -30.50 -19.33
N ALA A 5 -6.27 -29.28 -19.57
CA ALA A 5 -5.42 -28.10 -19.58
C ALA A 5 -4.83 -27.94 -18.17
N GLN A 6 -3.55 -28.28 -18.02
CA GLN A 6 -2.79 -27.89 -16.83
C GLN A 6 -2.71 -26.36 -16.83
N SER A 7 -3.61 -25.71 -16.10
CA SER A 7 -3.45 -24.30 -15.77
C SER A 7 -2.17 -24.19 -14.94
N HIS A 8 -1.10 -23.66 -15.54
CA HIS A 8 0.11 -23.29 -14.83
C HIS A 8 -0.21 -22.15 -13.86
N PHE A 9 -0.79 -22.46 -12.70
CA PHE A 9 -0.86 -21.54 -11.58
C PHE A 9 0.56 -21.27 -11.11
N GLN A 10 1.13 -20.14 -11.53
CA GLN A 10 2.36 -19.66 -10.93
C GLN A 10 2.04 -19.18 -9.52
N SER A 11 2.80 -19.64 -8.53
CA SER A 11 2.68 -19.13 -7.17
C SER A 11 2.86 -17.60 -7.17
N PRO A 12 2.03 -16.87 -6.42
CA PRO A 12 2.15 -15.42 -6.34
C PRO A 12 3.55 -15.03 -5.88
N ARG A 13 4.23 -14.20 -6.67
CA ARG A 13 5.57 -13.70 -6.33
C ARG A 13 5.41 -12.48 -5.45
N PHE A 14 5.71 -12.64 -4.16
CA PHE A 14 5.71 -11.53 -3.22
C PHE A 14 6.93 -10.62 -3.44
N SER A 15 6.70 -9.32 -3.28
CA SER A 15 7.70 -8.28 -3.30
C SER A 15 7.36 -7.25 -2.21
N THR A 16 8.32 -6.40 -1.89
CA THR A 16 8.24 -5.41 -0.82
C THR A 16 8.22 -4.00 -1.41
N LEU A 17 7.46 -3.10 -0.80
CA LEU A 17 7.48 -1.67 -1.03
C LEU A 17 7.92 -0.97 0.25
N HIS A 18 9.01 -0.20 0.16
CA HIS A 18 9.46 0.66 1.26
C HIS A 18 8.68 1.97 1.25
N MET A 19 7.76 2.10 2.19
CA MET A 19 6.94 3.30 2.35
C MET A 19 7.64 4.33 3.21
N LYS A 20 7.57 5.59 2.77
CA LYS A 20 8.06 6.75 3.49
C LYS A 20 6.88 7.59 3.98
N ALA A 21 7.04 8.23 5.13
CA ALA A 21 6.15 9.30 5.56
C ALA A 21 6.06 10.39 4.47
N ASP A 22 4.90 11.05 4.35
CA ASP A 22 4.62 12.16 3.42
C ASP A 22 4.51 11.81 1.92
N TYR A 23 4.62 10.53 1.57
CA TYR A 23 4.42 10.04 0.22
C TYR A 23 3.06 9.38 0.06
N THR A 24 2.46 9.60 -1.11
CA THR A 24 1.32 8.81 -1.57
C THR A 24 1.74 7.83 -2.65
N TYR A 25 1.13 6.66 -2.63
CA TYR A 25 1.41 5.55 -3.53
C TYR A 25 0.12 5.20 -4.28
N THR A 26 0.09 5.49 -5.58
CA THR A 26 -1.07 5.24 -6.44
C THR A 26 -0.74 4.13 -7.43
N PRO A 27 -1.42 2.98 -7.41
CA PRO A 27 -1.19 1.93 -8.37
C PRO A 27 -1.69 2.39 -9.74
N PHE A 28 -0.84 2.26 -10.76
CA PHE A 28 -1.17 2.63 -12.13
C PHE A 28 -1.49 1.41 -13.01
N LEU A 29 -1.33 0.21 -12.47
CA LEU A 29 -1.60 -1.04 -13.17
C LEU A 29 -3.11 -1.26 -13.33
N LYS A 30 -3.50 -1.85 -14.45
CA LYS A 30 -4.90 -2.26 -14.69
C LYS A 30 -5.34 -3.41 -13.79
N LYS A 31 -4.39 -4.25 -13.34
CA LYS A 31 -4.65 -5.42 -12.50
C LYS A 31 -4.51 -5.06 -11.01
N PRO A 32 -5.30 -5.69 -10.12
CA PRO A 32 -5.18 -5.45 -8.68
C PRO A 32 -3.84 -5.92 -8.12
N ILE A 33 -3.36 -5.22 -7.09
CA ILE A 33 -2.20 -5.62 -6.29
C ILE A 33 -2.70 -6.14 -4.96
N HIS A 34 -2.37 -7.38 -4.65
CA HIS A 34 -2.71 -8.00 -3.38
C HIS A 34 -1.72 -7.58 -2.30
N LEU A 35 -2.21 -7.05 -1.18
CA LEU A 35 -1.41 -6.73 0.00
C LEU A 35 -1.56 -7.82 1.05
N SER A 36 -0.42 -8.30 1.55
CA SER A 36 -0.34 -9.45 2.45
C SER A 36 0.03 -9.10 3.89
N ASN A 37 0.87 -8.08 4.08
CA ASN A 37 1.18 -7.54 5.39
C ASN A 37 1.87 -6.19 5.27
N VAL A 38 1.85 -5.46 6.36
CA VAL A 38 2.59 -4.22 6.54
C VAL A 38 3.33 -4.27 7.88
N THR A 39 4.57 -3.80 7.90
CA THR A 39 5.42 -3.79 9.09
C THR A 39 6.02 -2.40 9.31
N LEU A 40 5.96 -1.91 10.54
CA LEU A 40 6.69 -0.76 11.05
C LEU A 40 8.08 -1.24 11.50
N GLU A 41 9.09 -0.92 10.70
CA GLU A 41 10.49 -1.28 10.98
C GLU A 41 11.12 -0.28 11.95
N HIS A 42 10.79 1.01 11.79
CA HIS A 42 11.28 2.09 12.64
C HIS A 42 10.20 3.15 12.88
N GLY A 43 10.09 3.64 14.11
CA GLY A 43 9.17 4.70 14.53
C GLY A 43 8.25 4.30 15.68
N ILE A 44 7.50 5.26 16.23
CA ILE A 44 6.59 5.03 17.36
C ILE A 44 5.27 4.41 16.89
N TRP A 45 4.65 5.04 15.89
CA TRP A 45 3.41 4.56 15.29
C TRP A 45 3.25 5.04 13.84
N ALA A 46 2.53 4.25 13.05
CA ALA A 46 2.09 4.61 11.70
C ALA A 46 0.75 3.95 11.40
N LYS A 47 -0.15 4.68 10.73
CA LYS A 47 -1.40 4.13 10.20
C LYS A 47 -1.32 4.06 8.69
N LEU A 48 -1.61 2.90 8.12
CA LEU A 48 -1.75 2.73 6.68
C LEU A 48 -3.19 3.03 6.27
N TRP A 49 -3.37 3.97 5.36
CA TRP A 49 -4.66 4.37 4.84
C TRP A 49 -4.80 4.03 3.35
N LEU A 50 -6.04 3.74 2.95
CA LEU A 50 -6.45 3.61 1.56
C LEU A 50 -7.58 4.60 1.28
N LYS A 51 -7.31 5.52 0.34
CA LYS A 51 -8.30 6.44 -0.20
C LYS A 51 -8.75 5.99 -1.59
N THR A 52 -10.04 5.98 -1.84
CA THR A 52 -10.65 5.81 -3.16
C THR A 52 -11.49 7.04 -3.49
N LYS A 53 -12.15 7.06 -4.66
CA LYS A 53 -13.04 8.17 -5.03
C LYS A 53 -14.23 8.35 -4.07
N SER A 54 -14.67 7.27 -3.42
CA SER A 54 -15.90 7.26 -2.62
C SER A 54 -15.68 7.03 -1.13
N ASN A 55 -14.48 6.60 -0.72
CA ASN A 55 -14.23 6.21 0.66
C ASN A 55 -12.76 6.40 1.06
N GLU A 56 -12.51 6.52 2.35
CA GLU A 56 -11.18 6.52 2.95
C GLU A 56 -11.22 5.58 4.16
N LYS A 57 -10.35 4.57 4.18
CA LYS A 57 -10.34 3.55 5.23
C LYS A 57 -8.93 3.27 5.75
N MET A 58 -8.85 3.02 7.06
CA MET A 58 -7.62 2.56 7.69
C MET A 58 -7.46 1.05 7.44
N LEU A 59 -6.31 0.65 6.93
CA LEU A 59 -5.96 -0.74 6.68
C LEU A 59 -5.16 -1.36 7.83
N ALA A 60 -4.35 -0.54 8.52
CA ALA A 60 -3.54 -0.99 9.66
C ALA A 60 -3.25 0.17 10.63
N ASP A 61 -3.21 -0.14 11.92
CA ASP A 61 -2.64 0.70 12.99
C ASP A 61 -1.39 -0.03 13.50
N LEU A 62 -0.22 0.51 13.18
CA LEU A 62 1.09 -0.06 13.53
C LEU A 62 1.69 0.72 14.68
N ARG A 63 2.25 -0.01 15.64
CA ARG A 63 2.91 0.57 16.83
C ARG A 63 4.17 -0.20 17.13
N GLU A 64 5.11 0.40 17.84
CA GLU A 64 6.33 -0.29 18.27
C GLU A 64 6.05 -1.62 19.00
N CYS A 65 4.99 -1.66 19.83
CA CYS A 65 4.57 -2.89 20.53
C CYS A 65 3.75 -3.87 19.66
N SER A 66 3.28 -3.43 18.50
CA SER A 66 2.51 -4.23 17.53
C SER A 66 2.92 -3.83 16.11
N PRO A 67 4.17 -4.15 15.70
CA PRO A 67 4.78 -3.52 14.53
C PRO A 67 4.29 -4.13 13.22
N LYS A 68 3.61 -5.28 13.24
CA LYS A 68 3.20 -6.00 12.03
C LYS A 68 1.72 -6.28 12.02
N VAL A 69 1.07 -6.01 10.91
CA VAL A 69 -0.34 -6.34 10.65
C VAL A 69 -0.42 -7.15 9.37
N SER A 70 -1.06 -8.33 9.45
CA SER A 70 -1.42 -9.11 8.26
C SER A 70 -2.55 -8.41 7.51
N LEU A 71 -2.39 -8.30 6.21
CA LEU A 71 -3.38 -7.75 5.29
C LEU A 71 -3.87 -8.87 4.39
N ASP A 72 -5.14 -8.83 3.99
CA ASP A 72 -5.69 -9.69 2.94
C ASP A 72 -6.64 -8.83 2.10
N ILE A 73 -6.05 -7.94 1.31
CA ILE A 73 -6.82 -6.96 0.53
C ILE A 73 -6.21 -6.76 -0.85
N ASP A 74 -7.08 -6.66 -1.85
CA ASP A 74 -6.70 -6.29 -3.21
C ASP A 74 -6.89 -4.78 -3.40
N ILE A 75 -5.84 -4.11 -3.87
CA ILE A 75 -5.85 -2.69 -4.21
C ILE A 75 -6.05 -2.56 -5.71
N HIS A 76 -7.19 -1.98 -6.08
CA HIS A 76 -7.54 -1.73 -7.46
C HIS A 76 -6.97 -0.39 -7.96
N PRO A 77 -6.77 -0.24 -9.28
CA PRO A 77 -6.42 1.05 -9.87
C PRO A 77 -7.36 2.18 -9.41
N GLY A 78 -6.77 3.34 -9.10
CA GLY A 78 -7.48 4.50 -8.56
C GLY A 78 -7.57 4.55 -7.03
N GLY A 79 -7.11 3.52 -6.32
CA GLY A 79 -6.82 3.61 -4.88
C GLY A 79 -5.54 4.41 -4.61
N VAL A 80 -5.45 5.11 -3.49
CA VAL A 80 -4.25 5.83 -3.06
C VAL A 80 -3.89 5.36 -1.67
N LEU A 81 -2.69 4.80 -1.52
CA LEU A 81 -2.14 4.41 -0.23
C LEU A 81 -1.29 5.55 0.34
N TYR A 82 -1.38 5.78 1.64
CA TYR A 82 -0.53 6.73 2.34
C TYR A 82 -0.37 6.35 3.81
N LEU A 83 0.67 6.90 4.43
CA LEU A 83 0.93 6.75 5.86
C LEU A 83 0.54 8.02 6.60
N GLU A 84 -0.11 7.84 7.73
CA GLU A 84 -0.23 8.85 8.78
C GLU A 84 0.70 8.43 9.91
N SER A 85 1.62 9.29 10.33
CA SER A 85 2.55 9.02 11.45
C SER A 85 2.83 10.29 12.25
N ASN A 86 3.35 10.12 13.47
CA ASN A 86 3.91 11.24 14.24
C ASN A 86 5.44 11.18 14.19
N GLY A 87 6.01 11.81 13.16
CA GLY A 87 7.46 11.85 12.93
C GLY A 87 7.96 10.82 11.92
N PRO A 88 9.30 10.70 11.78
CA PRO A 88 9.94 9.81 10.83
C PRO A 88 9.59 8.34 11.10
N VAL A 89 9.12 7.64 10.07
CA VAL A 89 8.84 6.21 10.12
C VAL A 89 9.43 5.50 8.91
N PHE A 90 9.78 4.23 9.10
CA PHE A 90 10.13 3.31 8.02
C PHE A 90 9.15 2.15 8.05
N VAL A 91 8.38 1.98 6.97
CA VAL A 91 7.32 0.98 6.88
C VAL A 91 7.55 0.12 5.64
N THR A 92 7.49 -1.19 5.79
CA THR A 92 7.54 -2.15 4.69
C THR A 92 6.14 -2.68 4.39
N LEU A 93 5.72 -2.60 3.14
CA LEU A 93 4.47 -3.20 2.66
C LEU A 93 4.80 -4.38 1.77
N VAL A 94 4.24 -5.56 2.05
CA VAL A 94 4.49 -6.77 1.27
C VAL A 94 3.24 -7.17 0.50
N GLY A 95 3.40 -7.49 -0.77
CA GLY A 95 2.30 -7.79 -1.66
C GLY A 95 2.72 -8.52 -2.92
N CYS A 96 1.76 -8.89 -3.75
CA CYS A 96 1.96 -9.62 -4.99
C CYS A 96 0.89 -9.26 -6.03
N MET A 97 1.11 -9.64 -7.28
CA MET A 97 0.03 -9.74 -8.27
C MET A 97 -0.45 -11.18 -8.34
N ARG A 98 -1.74 -11.41 -8.07
CA ARG A 98 -2.36 -12.75 -8.14
C ARG A 98 -2.38 -13.30 -9.57
N GLU A 99 -2.46 -12.42 -10.56
CA GLU A 99 -2.51 -12.76 -11.98
C GLU A 99 -1.37 -12.09 -12.76
N LEU A 100 -0.14 -12.58 -12.59
CA LEU A 100 0.90 -12.24 -13.56
C LEU A 100 0.49 -12.84 -14.92
N GLU A 101 0.27 -11.96 -15.92
CA GLU A 101 0.32 -12.37 -17.32
C GLU A 101 1.65 -13.10 -17.54
N HIS A 102 1.66 -14.16 -18.35
CA HIS A 102 2.85 -14.94 -18.69
C HIS A 102 3.94 -14.04 -19.27
N GLY A 103 4.75 -13.45 -18.40
CA GLY A 103 5.84 -12.55 -18.71
C GLY A 103 6.95 -12.82 -17.71
N LYS A 104 8.14 -13.13 -18.22
CA LYS A 104 9.35 -13.49 -17.44
C LYS A 104 9.95 -12.29 -16.70
N GLY A 105 9.14 -11.35 -16.20
CA GLY A 105 9.58 -10.20 -15.42
C GLY A 105 9.66 -10.52 -13.93
N ALA A 106 10.61 -9.91 -13.24
CA ALA A 106 10.58 -9.84 -11.79
C ALA A 106 9.47 -8.86 -11.38
N PHE A 107 8.46 -9.34 -10.63
CA PHE A 107 7.48 -8.45 -10.01
C PHE A 107 8.16 -7.67 -8.90
N ARG A 108 8.12 -6.34 -8.98
CA ARG A 108 8.58 -5.43 -7.94
C ARG A 108 7.45 -4.50 -7.58
N MET A 109 7.09 -4.43 -6.30
CA MET A 109 6.00 -3.57 -5.89
C MET A 109 6.30 -2.11 -6.20
N GLU A 110 7.55 -1.65 -6.08
CA GLU A 110 7.93 -0.27 -6.39
C GLU A 110 7.60 0.12 -7.84
N ASP A 111 7.71 -0.82 -8.78
CA ASP A 111 7.43 -0.59 -10.19
C ASP A 111 5.92 -0.55 -10.48
N CYS A 112 5.07 -0.72 -9.46
CA CYS A 112 3.60 -0.76 -9.60
C CYS A 112 2.91 0.54 -9.14
N PHE A 113 3.62 1.41 -8.42
CA PHE A 113 3.05 2.62 -7.82
C PHE A 113 3.71 3.88 -8.39
N ILE A 114 2.86 4.83 -8.80
CA ILE A 114 3.29 6.22 -8.95
C ILE A 114 3.45 6.78 -7.54
N THR A 115 4.64 7.29 -7.27
CA THR A 115 5.00 7.89 -5.98
C THR A 115 5.01 9.40 -6.13
N ALA A 116 4.18 10.11 -5.38
CA ALA A 116 4.11 11.57 -5.38
C ALA A 116 4.35 12.12 -3.97
N THR A 117 5.12 13.21 -3.88
CA THR A 117 5.39 13.92 -2.62
C THR A 117 4.31 14.93 -2.27
N LYS A 118 4.00 14.97 -0.97
CA LYS A 118 3.28 15.98 -0.19
C LYS A 118 1.75 15.96 -0.31
N TRP A 119 1.14 15.05 0.44
CA TRP A 119 -0.09 15.39 1.16
C TRP A 119 0.25 16.49 2.16
N VAL A 120 -0.10 17.73 1.84
CA VAL A 120 -0.13 18.79 2.84
C VAL A 120 -1.46 18.66 3.55
N LYS A 121 -1.47 18.16 4.79
CA LYS A 121 -2.61 18.38 5.67
C LYS A 121 -2.63 19.89 5.91
N CYS A 122 -3.48 20.61 5.20
CA CYS A 122 -3.72 22.02 5.49
C CYS A 122 -4.27 22.08 6.92
N GLU A 123 -3.42 22.38 7.89
CA GLU A 123 -3.89 22.88 9.17
C GLU A 123 -4.57 24.21 8.85
N VAL A 124 -5.90 24.21 8.87
CA VAL A 124 -6.67 25.44 8.94
C VAL A 124 -6.34 26.01 10.32
N GLN A 125 -5.32 26.87 10.39
CA GLN A 125 -5.19 27.80 11.50
C GLN A 125 -6.46 28.63 11.48
N ASN A 126 -7.39 28.28 12.37
CA ASN A 126 -8.57 29.06 12.64
C ASN A 126 -8.13 30.31 13.42
N ASN A 127 -7.43 31.21 12.73
CA ASN A 127 -7.19 32.57 13.20
C ASN A 127 -8.51 33.30 13.01
N ASN A 128 -9.43 33.11 13.95
CA ASN A 128 -10.61 33.93 14.06
C ASN A 128 -10.21 35.20 14.84
N PRO A 129 -10.08 36.38 14.20
CA PRO A 129 -9.81 37.63 14.91
C PRO A 129 -11.04 38.16 15.68
N PHE A 130 -12.14 37.39 15.74
CA PHE A 130 -13.40 37.77 16.37
C PHE A 130 -13.99 36.69 17.30
N ALA A 131 -13.17 35.77 17.84
CA ALA A 131 -13.57 34.88 18.92
C ALA A 131 -13.25 35.47 20.30
#